data_AF-A0A840W125-F1
#
_entry.id   AF-A0A840W125-F1
#
_cell.length_a   1.000
_cell.length_b   1.000
_cell.length_c   1.000
_cell.angle_alpha   90.00
_cell.angle_beta   90.00
_cell.angle_gamma   90.00
#
_symmetry.space_group_name_H-M   'P 1'
#
loop_
_entity.id
_entity.type
_entity.pdbx_description
1 polymer ?
#
loop_
_entity_poly.entity_id
_entity_poly.type
_entity_poly.pdbx_seq_one_letter_code
_entity_poly.pdbx_strand_id
1 'polypeptide(L)'
;MYRTAQNIAAMCLGAVIVLATATPAFSDDSVPNPSELAAATTPALYQGEVIDLAEDWEGAQACIQQEAGALIEFVCYEDVATAAAAESWEEAGEIGASSLSSCGAGHMCLYQFKGYGTPLVSFNQPGTYNLADKFFRDRASSLYNNRSTKSTLVDFRSGIIRDRSITFDPRQTIYDLAHVAYPDGGTWDNKADRVIVR
;
A
#
# COMPACT_ATOMS: atom_id res chain seq x y z
N MET A 1 -7.49 10.32 -80.56
CA MET A 1 -8.72 9.51 -80.33
C MET A 1 -8.95 9.47 -78.82
N TYR A 2 -9.62 10.47 -78.25
CA TYR A 2 -11.03 10.44 -77.81
C TYR A 2 -11.38 9.22 -76.93
N ARG A 3 -11.50 9.41 -75.60
CA ARG A 3 -12.81 9.60 -74.93
C ARG A 3 -12.67 9.86 -73.43
N THR A 4 -13.29 10.96 -73.03
CA THR A 4 -13.71 11.40 -71.70
C THR A 4 -14.91 10.59 -71.19
N ALA A 5 -15.00 10.32 -69.88
CA ALA A 5 -16.23 10.22 -69.08
C ALA A 5 -15.84 10.18 -67.58
N GLN A 6 -16.05 11.20 -66.73
CA GLN A 6 -17.26 11.78 -66.12
C GLN A 6 -17.94 10.94 -65.01
N ASN A 7 -18.07 11.60 -63.84
CA ASN A 7 -19.03 11.41 -62.74
C ASN A 7 -18.68 10.27 -61.73
N ILE A 8 -18.91 10.36 -60.42
CA ILE A 8 -19.95 11.04 -59.62
C ILE A 8 -19.36 11.45 -58.26
N ALA A 9 -19.67 12.68 -57.82
CA ALA A 9 -19.43 13.15 -56.46
C ALA A 9 -20.49 12.58 -55.50
N ALA A 10 -20.06 11.97 -54.39
CA ALA A 10 -20.93 11.60 -53.29
C ALA A 10 -20.57 12.46 -52.07
N MET A 11 -21.39 13.49 -51.81
CA MET A 11 -21.37 14.23 -50.55
C MET A 11 -22.11 13.40 -49.49
N CYS A 12 -21.37 12.82 -48.55
CA CYS A 12 -21.96 12.28 -47.33
C CYS A 12 -21.99 13.39 -46.27
N LEU A 13 -23.19 13.87 -45.93
CA LEU A 13 -23.44 14.61 -44.69
C LEU A 13 -23.25 13.63 -43.52
N GLY A 14 -22.10 13.70 -42.84
CA GLY A 14 -21.89 13.07 -41.54
C GLY A 14 -22.37 13.99 -40.44
N ALA A 15 -23.44 13.60 -39.74
CA ALA A 15 -23.87 14.25 -38.51
C ALA A 15 -22.78 14.13 -37.45
N VAL A 16 -22.25 15.27 -36.98
CA VAL A 16 -21.36 15.34 -35.83
C VAL A 16 -22.22 15.18 -34.58
N ILE A 17 -22.20 13.97 -33.99
CA ILE A 17 -22.74 13.73 -32.66
C ILE A 17 -21.69 14.23 -31.67
N VAL A 18 -21.93 15.40 -31.08
CA VAL A 18 -21.17 15.89 -29.93
C VAL A 18 -21.59 15.04 -28.73
N LEU A 19 -20.83 13.99 -28.44
CA LEU A 19 -20.89 13.31 -27.15
C LEU A 19 -20.35 14.28 -26.11
N ALA A 20 -21.24 14.92 -25.36
CA ALA A 20 -20.90 15.57 -24.11
C ALA A 20 -20.43 14.50 -23.14
N THR A 21 -19.12 14.32 -23.02
CA THR A 21 -18.52 13.55 -21.93
C THR A 21 -18.84 14.30 -20.65
N ALA A 22 -19.81 13.80 -19.88
CA ALA A 22 -20.01 14.22 -18.50
C ALA A 22 -18.74 13.82 -17.74
N THR A 23 -17.85 14.78 -17.53
CA THR A 23 -16.81 14.65 -16.51
C THR A 23 -17.51 14.46 -15.17
N PRO A 24 -17.33 13.34 -14.46
CA PRO A 24 -17.74 13.28 -13.07
C PRO A 24 -16.99 14.41 -12.34
N ALA A 25 -17.75 15.37 -11.83
CA ALA A 25 -17.23 16.32 -10.87
C ALA A 25 -17.03 15.52 -9.58
N PHE A 26 -15.81 15.06 -9.32
CA PHE A 26 -15.41 14.71 -7.96
C PHE A 26 -15.51 16.00 -7.16
N SER A 27 -16.47 16.09 -6.25
CA SER A 27 -16.45 17.08 -5.19
C SER A 27 -15.28 16.75 -4.28
N ASP A 28 -14.10 17.21 -4.67
CA ASP A 28 -12.86 17.09 -3.94
C ASP A 28 -12.78 18.26 -2.96
N ASP A 29 -13.40 18.10 -1.78
CA ASP A 29 -13.23 19.00 -0.62
C ASP A 29 -13.84 18.44 0.69
N SER A 30 -14.01 17.12 0.81
CA SER A 30 -14.34 16.49 2.10
C SER A 30 -13.06 16.40 2.94
N VAL A 31 -12.65 17.53 3.51
CA VAL A 31 -11.78 17.50 4.69
C VAL A 31 -12.50 16.60 5.71
N PRO A 32 -11.84 15.53 6.20
CA PRO A 32 -12.45 14.62 7.15
C PRO A 32 -13.05 15.36 8.33
N ASN A 33 -14.24 14.97 8.76
CA ASN A 33 -14.87 15.60 9.91
C ASN A 33 -13.95 15.45 11.14
N PRO A 34 -13.54 16.56 11.81
CA PRO A 34 -12.63 16.49 12.94
C PRO A 34 -13.11 15.57 14.08
N SER A 35 -14.42 15.36 14.20
CA SER A 35 -14.99 14.44 15.20
C SER A 35 -14.74 12.96 14.87
N GLU A 36 -14.69 12.58 13.60
CA GLU A 36 -14.39 11.21 13.18
C GLU A 36 -12.90 10.90 13.37
N LEU A 37 -12.04 11.86 13.01
CA LEU A 37 -10.61 11.77 13.24
C LEU A 37 -10.25 11.63 14.74
N ALA A 38 -11.03 12.26 15.61
CA ALA A 38 -10.83 12.21 17.06
C ALA A 38 -11.37 10.92 17.72
N ALA A 39 -12.23 10.16 17.02
CA ALA A 39 -12.79 8.92 17.52
C ALA A 39 -11.90 7.70 17.21
N ALA A 40 -11.16 7.74 16.10
CA ALA A 40 -10.26 6.67 15.69
C ALA A 40 -8.95 6.66 16.50
N THR A 41 -8.56 5.48 16.97
CA THR A 41 -7.29 5.25 17.67
C THR A 41 -6.11 5.40 16.71
N THR A 42 -6.24 4.85 15.51
CA THR A 42 -5.37 5.15 14.38
C THR A 42 -6.21 5.50 13.16
N PRO A 43 -6.45 6.79 12.90
CA PRO A 43 -7.16 7.21 11.71
C PRO A 43 -6.39 6.87 10.43
N ALA A 44 -7.12 6.43 9.42
CA ALA A 44 -6.67 6.34 8.04
C ALA A 44 -7.80 6.74 7.08
N LEU A 45 -7.44 7.16 5.88
CA LEU A 45 -8.41 7.43 4.82
C LEU A 45 -8.61 6.21 3.93
N TYR A 46 -9.85 5.84 3.69
CA TYR A 46 -10.23 4.80 2.76
C TYR A 46 -11.46 5.24 1.97
N GLN A 47 -11.35 5.32 0.65
CA GLN A 47 -12.41 5.81 -0.26
C GLN A 47 -13.03 7.16 0.14
N GLY A 48 -12.23 8.03 0.77
CA GLY A 48 -12.68 9.36 1.23
C GLY A 48 -13.34 9.37 2.61
N GLU A 49 -13.41 8.22 3.29
CA GLU A 49 -13.93 8.08 4.65
C GLU A 49 -12.80 7.78 5.65
N VAL A 50 -13.00 8.17 6.91
CA VAL A 50 -12.05 7.86 7.99
C VAL A 50 -12.38 6.49 8.58
N ILE A 51 -11.38 5.62 8.60
CA ILE A 51 -11.44 4.30 9.25
C ILE A 51 -10.45 4.24 10.42
N ASP A 52 -10.66 3.32 11.37
CA ASP A 52 -9.69 3.04 12.43
C ASP A 52 -8.89 1.78 12.11
N LEU A 53 -7.61 1.95 11.74
CA LEU A 53 -6.73 0.83 11.42
C LEU A 53 -6.46 -0.10 12.59
N ALA A 54 -6.75 0.30 13.83
CA ALA A 54 -6.62 -0.59 14.98
C ALA A 54 -7.73 -1.65 15.02
N GLU A 55 -8.87 -1.42 14.36
CA GLU A 55 -10.04 -2.30 14.40
C GLU A 55 -10.12 -3.23 13.18
N ASP A 56 -10.18 -2.67 11.97
CA ASP A 56 -10.21 -3.40 10.70
C ASP A 56 -9.80 -2.48 9.54
N TRP A 57 -9.61 -3.03 8.35
CA TRP A 57 -9.24 -2.29 7.14
C TRP A 57 -10.42 -2.09 6.18
N GLU A 58 -11.63 -2.50 6.57
CA GLU A 58 -12.87 -2.35 5.79
C GLU A 58 -12.77 -2.89 4.35
N GLY A 59 -11.96 -3.96 4.17
CA GLY A 59 -11.70 -4.59 2.89
C GLY A 59 -10.49 -4.04 2.12
N ALA A 60 -9.87 -2.96 2.57
CA ALA A 60 -8.64 -2.44 1.96
C ALA A 60 -7.53 -3.51 1.96
N GLN A 61 -6.72 -3.50 0.91
CA GLN A 61 -5.63 -4.44 0.69
C GLN A 61 -4.24 -3.80 0.82
N ALA A 62 -4.17 -2.47 0.85
CA ALA A 62 -2.93 -1.73 1.09
C ALA A 62 -3.22 -0.51 1.94
N CYS A 63 -2.43 -0.29 3.00
CA CYS A 63 -2.45 0.93 3.80
C CYS A 63 -1.04 1.52 3.87
N ILE A 64 -0.87 2.74 3.38
CA ILE A 64 0.41 3.37 3.12
C ILE A 64 0.56 4.61 3.98
N GLN A 65 1.67 4.71 4.69
CA GLN A 65 2.05 5.92 5.39
C GLN A 65 2.45 7.02 4.39
N GLN A 66 1.78 8.16 4.48
CA GLN A 66 2.04 9.36 3.70
C GLN A 66 2.39 10.56 4.61
N GLU A 67 3.09 11.53 4.04
CA GLU A 67 3.29 12.84 4.66
C GLU A 67 2.21 13.82 4.15
N ALA A 68 1.33 14.25 5.04
CA ALA A 68 0.35 15.31 4.79
C ALA A 68 0.85 16.61 5.45
N GLY A 69 1.80 17.27 4.79
CA GLY A 69 2.45 18.46 5.32
C GLY A 69 3.34 18.14 6.54
N ALA A 70 2.91 18.55 7.73
CA ALA A 70 3.61 18.24 8.99
C ALA A 70 3.04 17.02 9.72
N LEU A 71 1.97 16.41 9.17
CA LEU A 71 1.28 15.28 9.75
C LEU A 71 1.63 14.00 9.00
N ILE A 72 1.54 12.90 9.73
CA ILE A 72 1.66 11.55 9.17
C ILE A 72 0.27 10.96 9.11
N GLU A 73 -0.12 10.54 7.91
CA GLU A 73 -1.42 9.96 7.64
C GLU A 73 -1.24 8.57 7.04
N PHE A 74 -2.23 7.70 7.24
CA PHE A 74 -2.33 6.46 6.48
C PHE A 74 -3.44 6.60 5.46
N VAL A 75 -3.13 6.25 4.21
CA VAL A 75 -4.13 6.16 3.13
C VAL A 75 -4.21 4.72 2.68
N CYS A 76 -5.43 4.21 2.62
CA CYS A 76 -5.75 2.84 2.30
C CYS A 76 -6.44 2.71 0.95
N TYR A 77 -6.21 1.58 0.32
CA TYR A 77 -6.61 1.30 -1.06
C TYR A 77 -7.21 -0.10 -1.16
N GLU A 78 -8.18 -0.25 -2.06
CA GLU A 78 -8.84 -1.54 -2.31
C GLU A 78 -7.88 -2.60 -2.88
N ASP A 79 -6.81 -2.17 -3.55
CA ASP A 79 -5.79 -3.05 -4.12
C ASP A 79 -4.42 -2.35 -4.19
N VAL A 80 -3.36 -3.15 -4.31
CA VAL A 80 -1.98 -2.66 -4.36
C VAL A 80 -1.59 -1.95 -5.65
N ALA A 81 -2.27 -2.22 -6.77
CA ALA A 81 -1.98 -1.54 -8.03
C ALA A 81 -2.52 -0.11 -7.99
N THR A 82 -3.75 0.07 -7.48
CA THR A 82 -4.33 1.40 -7.19
C THR A 82 -3.46 2.18 -6.22
N ALA A 83 -2.97 1.51 -5.17
CA ALA A 83 -2.04 2.13 -4.22
C ALA A 83 -0.73 2.57 -4.89
N ALA A 84 -0.10 1.69 -5.67
CA ALA A 84 1.14 2.01 -6.39
C ALA A 84 0.96 3.17 -7.38
N ALA A 85 -0.16 3.20 -8.11
CA ALA A 85 -0.49 4.29 -9.03
C ALA A 85 -0.69 5.62 -8.30
N ALA A 86 -1.42 5.63 -7.17
CA ALA A 86 -1.64 6.82 -6.36
C ALA A 86 -0.33 7.37 -5.78
N GLU A 87 0.55 6.48 -5.32
CA GLU A 87 1.86 6.85 -4.77
C GLU A 87 2.93 7.15 -5.84
N SER A 88 2.58 7.01 -7.13
CA SER A 88 3.53 7.11 -8.25
C SER A 88 4.73 6.18 -8.09
N TRP A 89 4.51 4.98 -7.53
CA TRP A 89 5.52 3.92 -7.51
C TRP A 89 5.60 3.31 -8.90
N GLU A 90 6.81 3.21 -9.46
CA GLU A 90 6.98 2.56 -10.76
C GLU A 90 6.47 1.11 -10.70
N GLU A 91 5.51 0.77 -11.58
CA GLU A 91 5.03 -0.61 -11.73
C GLU A 91 6.23 -1.50 -12.12
N ALA A 92 6.57 -2.50 -11.30
CA ALA A 92 7.45 -3.56 -11.78
C ALA A 92 6.60 -4.44 -12.68
N GLY A 93 6.99 -4.48 -13.95
CA GLY A 93 6.31 -5.24 -14.98
C GLY A 93 6.08 -6.71 -14.63
N GLU A 94 5.00 -7.22 -15.23
CA GLU A 94 4.52 -8.61 -15.34
C GLU A 94 4.36 -9.47 -14.07
N ILE A 95 3.19 -10.07 -13.99
CA ILE A 95 2.61 -10.82 -12.88
C ILE A 95 3.57 -11.91 -12.40
N GLY A 96 4.02 -11.76 -11.15
CA GLY A 96 5.06 -12.58 -10.50
C GLY A 96 6.17 -11.72 -9.88
N ALA A 97 6.47 -10.57 -10.51
CA ALA A 97 7.35 -9.51 -9.99
C ALA A 97 6.57 -8.28 -9.45
N SER A 98 5.27 -8.23 -9.74
CA SER A 98 4.34 -7.14 -9.41
C SER A 98 4.13 -6.90 -7.90
N SER A 99 4.47 -7.86 -7.03
CA SER A 99 4.28 -7.72 -5.58
C SER A 99 5.48 -7.10 -4.84
N LEU A 100 6.66 -7.04 -5.47
CA LEU A 100 7.79 -6.27 -4.96
C LEU A 100 7.72 -4.79 -5.36
N SER A 101 7.15 -4.47 -6.53
CA SER A 101 6.90 -3.07 -6.93
C SER A 101 5.87 -2.36 -6.10
N SER A 102 4.98 -3.11 -5.44
CA SER A 102 4.04 -2.52 -4.49
C SER A 102 4.72 -2.07 -3.20
N CYS A 103 6.05 -2.02 -3.14
CA CYS A 103 6.78 -1.35 -2.08
C CYS A 103 7.58 -0.20 -2.67
N GLY A 104 7.10 1.03 -2.48
CA GLY A 104 7.79 2.23 -2.94
C GLY A 104 9.22 2.36 -2.44
N ALA A 105 10.07 3.04 -3.21
CA ALA A 105 11.40 3.40 -2.75
C ALA A 105 11.30 4.23 -1.46
N GLY A 106 12.10 3.88 -0.45
CA GLY A 106 12.03 4.53 0.86
C GLY A 106 11.00 3.94 1.82
N HIS A 107 10.26 2.91 1.43
CA HIS A 107 9.29 2.26 2.32
C HIS A 107 9.81 0.96 2.95
N MET A 108 9.38 0.69 4.18
CA MET A 108 9.38 -0.63 4.80
C MET A 108 7.98 -1.22 4.65
N CYS A 109 7.87 -2.33 3.92
CA CYS A 109 6.59 -2.96 3.57
C CYS A 109 6.47 -4.31 4.25
N LEU A 110 5.36 -4.51 4.96
CA LEU A 110 5.00 -5.78 5.59
C LEU A 110 3.77 -6.35 4.89
N TYR A 111 3.87 -7.61 4.47
CA TYR A 111 2.84 -8.30 3.71
C TYR A 111 2.27 -9.43 4.55
N GLN A 112 0.95 -9.58 4.53
CA GLN A 112 0.26 -10.55 5.35
C GLN A 112 0.57 -11.99 4.90
N PHE A 113 0.76 -12.21 3.60
CA PHE A 113 1.09 -13.54 3.06
C PHE A 113 2.50 -13.60 2.48
N LYS A 114 3.03 -14.82 2.37
CA LYS A 114 4.31 -15.09 1.70
C LYS A 114 4.26 -14.67 0.22
N GLY A 115 5.42 -14.43 -0.37
CA GLY A 115 5.54 -13.94 -1.75
C GLY A 115 5.00 -12.55 -1.96
N TYR A 116 5.01 -11.74 -0.89
CA TYR A 116 4.53 -10.37 -0.88
C TYR A 116 3.01 -10.28 -1.17
N GLY A 117 2.25 -11.25 -0.65
CA GLY A 117 0.79 -11.29 -0.81
C GLY A 117 0.06 -10.34 0.15
N THR A 118 -0.97 -9.67 -0.36
CA THR A 118 -1.77 -8.66 0.35
C THR A 118 -2.71 -9.30 1.37
N PRO A 119 -3.14 -8.59 2.44
CA PRO A 119 -2.94 -7.16 2.71
C PRO A 119 -1.49 -6.69 2.97
N LEU A 120 -1.18 -5.43 2.67
CA LEU A 120 0.10 -4.75 2.86
C LEU A 120 -0.04 -3.54 3.79
N VAL A 121 0.88 -3.38 4.76
CA VAL A 121 1.10 -2.09 5.45
C VAL A 121 2.50 -1.55 5.15
N SER A 122 2.59 -0.25 4.90
CA SER A 122 3.83 0.41 4.44
C SER A 122 4.20 1.63 5.28
N PHE A 123 5.48 1.77 5.64
CA PHE A 123 6.03 2.83 6.48
C PHE A 123 7.20 3.54 5.78
N ASN A 124 7.15 4.86 5.61
CA ASN A 124 8.23 5.66 5.03
C ASN A 124 8.91 6.61 6.01
N GLN A 125 8.36 6.83 7.20
CA GLN A 125 8.97 7.67 8.21
C GLN A 125 9.82 6.87 9.20
N PRO A 126 10.98 7.42 9.63
CA PRO A 126 11.67 6.90 10.80
C PRO A 126 10.74 6.92 12.01
N GLY A 127 10.69 5.83 12.75
CA GLY A 127 9.75 5.70 13.85
C GLY A 127 9.67 4.30 14.42
N THR A 128 8.85 4.17 15.45
CA THR A 128 8.53 2.90 16.09
C THR A 128 7.01 2.73 16.06
N TYR A 129 6.55 1.70 15.35
CA TYR A 129 5.12 1.50 15.07
C TYR A 129 4.65 0.19 15.67
N ASN A 130 3.67 0.26 16.57
CA ASN A 130 2.97 -0.90 17.09
C ASN A 130 2.03 -1.43 15.99
N LEU A 131 2.17 -2.71 15.64
CA LEU A 131 1.38 -3.32 14.58
C LEU A 131 -0.05 -3.66 15.02
N ALA A 132 -0.31 -3.71 16.33
CA ALA A 132 -1.67 -3.84 16.84
C ALA A 132 -2.53 -2.62 16.45
N ASP A 133 -1.95 -1.42 16.47
CA ASP A 133 -2.60 -0.16 16.09
C ASP A 133 -2.88 -0.07 14.58
N LYS A 134 -2.53 -1.12 13.81
CA LYS A 134 -2.75 -1.22 12.36
C LYS A 134 -3.42 -2.54 11.99
N PHE A 135 -3.98 -3.26 12.95
CA PHE A 135 -4.59 -4.59 12.75
C PHE A 135 -3.66 -5.57 12.01
N PHE A 136 -2.34 -5.44 12.26
CA PHE A 136 -1.28 -6.16 11.55
C PHE A 136 -0.34 -6.92 12.49
N ARG A 137 -0.61 -6.90 13.80
CA ARG A 137 0.09 -7.71 14.80
C ARG A 137 -0.04 -9.19 14.45
N ASP A 138 1.08 -9.91 14.49
CA ASP A 138 1.14 -11.36 14.23
C ASP A 138 0.57 -11.76 12.86
N ARG A 139 0.67 -10.87 11.85
CA ARG A 139 0.15 -11.11 10.50
C ARG A 139 1.19 -11.10 9.39
N ALA A 140 2.35 -10.51 9.62
CA ALA A 140 3.38 -10.43 8.58
C ALA A 140 3.97 -11.81 8.28
N SER A 141 3.91 -12.21 7.00
CA SER A 141 4.51 -13.45 6.49
C SER A 141 5.58 -13.22 5.41
N SER A 142 5.69 -11.99 4.88
CA SER A 142 6.82 -11.57 4.05
C SER A 142 7.05 -10.06 4.17
N LEU A 143 8.22 -9.58 3.74
CA LEU A 143 8.56 -8.15 3.81
C LEU A 143 9.54 -7.70 2.74
N TYR A 144 9.54 -6.39 2.51
CA TYR A 144 10.57 -5.70 1.77
C TYR A 144 10.99 -4.43 2.51
N ASN A 145 12.25 -4.41 2.96
CA ASN A 145 12.87 -3.18 3.45
C ASN A 145 13.40 -2.37 2.25
N ASN A 146 12.51 -1.72 1.50
CA ASN A 146 12.89 -0.92 0.32
C ASN A 146 13.51 0.45 0.67
N ARG A 147 14.09 0.55 1.87
CA ARG A 147 14.77 1.73 2.38
C ARG A 147 16.26 1.67 2.08
N SER A 148 16.90 2.83 2.19
CA SER A 148 18.37 2.95 2.25
C SER A 148 18.94 2.68 3.66
N THR A 149 18.07 2.50 4.66
CA THR A 149 18.39 2.27 6.06
C THR A 149 17.91 0.90 6.54
N LYS A 150 18.33 0.48 7.74
CA LYS A 150 17.91 -0.78 8.35
C LYS A 150 16.53 -0.64 9.01
N SER A 151 15.73 -1.70 8.93
CA SER A 151 14.46 -1.81 9.66
C SER A 151 14.48 -3.03 10.59
N THR A 152 13.74 -3.00 11.69
CA THR A 152 13.75 -4.08 12.70
C THR A 152 12.33 -4.51 13.01
N LEU A 153 12.06 -5.81 12.99
CA LEU A 153 10.84 -6.39 13.57
C LEU A 153 11.10 -6.78 15.02
N VAL A 154 10.07 -6.63 15.86
CA VAL A 154 10.11 -6.96 17.29
C VAL A 154 8.89 -7.79 17.65
N ASP A 155 9.10 -8.85 18.44
CA ASP A 155 8.09 -9.66 19.11
C ASP A 155 8.23 -9.41 20.63
N PHE A 156 7.16 -8.89 21.24
CA PHE A 156 7.12 -8.56 22.65
C PHE A 156 6.90 -9.81 23.49
N ARG A 157 7.73 -9.98 24.50
CA ARG A 157 7.61 -11.09 25.44
C ARG A 157 7.22 -10.56 26.82
N SER A 158 6.35 -11.29 27.51
CA SER A 158 5.94 -10.96 28.87
C SER A 158 6.82 -11.67 29.90
N GLY A 159 6.91 -11.08 31.10
CA GLY A 159 7.64 -11.66 32.23
C GLY A 159 9.16 -11.56 32.09
N ILE A 160 9.87 -12.67 32.32
CA ILE A 160 11.35 -12.72 32.37
C ILE A 160 12.01 -12.92 31.01
N ILE A 161 11.22 -13.22 29.98
CA ILE A 161 11.75 -13.48 28.63
C ILE A 161 11.98 -12.12 27.96
N ARG A 162 13.18 -11.92 27.42
CA ARG A 162 13.50 -10.70 26.68
C ARG A 162 12.76 -10.67 25.35
N ASP A 163 12.33 -9.48 24.94
CA ASP A 163 11.84 -9.22 23.59
C ASP A 163 12.80 -9.78 22.55
N ARG A 164 12.22 -10.32 21.47
CA ARG A 164 13.00 -10.81 20.34
C ARG A 164 12.97 -9.76 19.25
N SER A 165 14.08 -9.58 18.55
CA SER A 165 14.14 -8.69 17.41
C SER A 165 14.99 -9.28 16.30
N ILE A 166 14.65 -8.91 15.07
CA ILE A 166 15.43 -9.21 13.88
C ILE A 166 15.54 -7.95 13.03
N THR A 167 16.76 -7.66 12.56
CA THR A 167 17.05 -6.48 11.76
C THR A 167 17.30 -6.89 10.31
N PHE A 168 16.72 -6.13 9.40
CA PHE A 168 16.85 -6.30 7.97
C PHE A 168 17.72 -5.18 7.40
N ASP A 169 18.64 -5.55 6.52
CA ASP A 169 19.52 -4.62 5.82
C ASP A 169 18.75 -3.81 4.77
N PRO A 170 19.30 -2.67 4.31
CA PRO A 170 18.71 -1.90 3.22
C PRO A 170 18.46 -2.78 1.99
N ARG A 171 17.34 -2.54 1.31
CA ARG A 171 16.91 -3.28 0.12
C ARG A 171 16.72 -4.80 0.33
N GLN A 172 16.73 -5.28 1.56
CA GLN A 172 16.54 -6.70 1.84
C GLN A 172 15.09 -7.10 1.63
N THR A 173 14.89 -8.19 0.90
CA THR A 173 13.60 -8.84 0.71
C THR A 173 13.56 -10.16 1.48
N ILE A 174 12.41 -10.49 2.05
CA ILE A 174 12.14 -11.79 2.65
C ILE A 174 10.86 -12.31 2.02
N TYR A 175 10.99 -13.33 1.18
CA TYR A 175 9.84 -13.93 0.47
C TYR A 175 8.93 -14.71 1.42
N ASP A 176 9.49 -15.33 2.47
CA ASP A 176 8.76 -16.16 3.42
C ASP A 176 9.42 -16.08 4.81
N LEU A 177 8.74 -15.48 5.78
CA LEU A 177 9.21 -15.38 7.16
C LEU A 177 9.23 -16.74 7.86
N ALA A 178 8.56 -17.76 7.32
CA ALA A 178 8.67 -19.13 7.82
C ALA A 178 10.06 -19.73 7.60
N HIS A 179 10.90 -19.15 6.75
CA HIS A 179 12.29 -19.55 6.57
C HIS A 179 13.28 -18.75 7.42
N VAL A 180 12.78 -17.80 8.21
CA VAL A 180 13.62 -16.97 9.08
C VAL A 180 13.55 -17.52 10.50
N ALA A 181 14.67 -18.05 10.98
CA ALA A 181 14.75 -18.72 12.28
C ALA A 181 14.38 -17.78 13.43
N TYR A 182 13.52 -18.27 14.32
CA TYR A 182 13.13 -17.57 15.54
C TYR A 182 13.99 -18.03 16.73
N PRO A 183 14.39 -17.12 17.65
CA PRO A 183 15.15 -17.49 18.84
C PRO A 183 14.43 -18.57 19.66
N ASP A 184 15.17 -19.60 20.08
CA ASP A 184 14.68 -20.76 20.84
C ASP A 184 13.75 -21.72 20.06
N GLY A 185 13.65 -21.55 18.74
CA GLY A 185 12.95 -22.47 17.83
C GLY A 185 11.73 -21.86 17.17
N GLY A 186 11.32 -22.46 16.05
CA GLY A 186 10.25 -21.94 15.19
C GLY A 186 10.76 -20.85 14.23
N THR A 187 9.84 -19.99 13.80
CA THR A 187 10.05 -19.06 12.70
C THR A 187 9.45 -17.68 13.02
N TRP A 188 9.91 -16.65 12.32
CA TRP A 188 9.41 -15.27 12.48
C TRP A 188 8.04 -15.02 11.82
N ASP A 189 7.50 -16.03 11.14
CA ASP A 189 6.19 -15.98 10.51
C ASP A 189 5.10 -15.66 11.54
N ASN A 190 4.33 -14.61 11.29
CA ASN A 190 3.22 -14.22 12.16
C ASN A 190 3.65 -14.00 13.63
N LYS A 191 4.82 -13.38 13.85
CA LYS A 191 5.37 -13.07 15.20
C LYS A 191 5.55 -11.58 15.50
N ALA A 192 5.51 -10.74 14.48
CA ALA A 192 5.87 -9.34 14.65
C ALA A 192 4.74 -8.59 15.37
N ASP A 193 5.08 -7.97 16.50
CA ASP A 193 4.21 -7.04 17.22
C ASP A 193 4.50 -5.59 16.86
N ARG A 194 5.73 -5.29 16.44
CA ARG A 194 6.21 -3.93 16.22
C ARG A 194 7.25 -3.88 15.12
N VAL A 195 7.28 -2.76 14.41
CA VAL A 195 8.34 -2.43 13.45
C VAL A 195 9.05 -1.14 13.87
N ILE A 196 10.37 -1.14 13.76
CA ILE A 196 11.22 0.04 13.95
C ILE A 196 11.82 0.38 12.59
N VAL A 197 11.52 1.56 12.12
CA VAL A 197 12.00 2.12 10.86
C VAL A 197 13.06 3.17 11.20
N ARG A 198 14.27 3.03 10.63
CA ARG A 198 15.39 3.97 10.89
C ARG A 198 15.65 4.92 9.73
#